data_AF-A0A5C4WKF0-F1
#
_entry.id   AF-A0A5C4WKF0-F1
#
_cell.length_a   1.000
_cell.length_b   1.000
_cell.length_c   1.000
_cell.angle_alpha   90.00
_cell.angle_beta   90.00
_cell.angle_gamma   90.00
#
_symmetry.space_group_name_H-M   'P 1'
#
loop_
_entity.id
_entity.type
_entity.pdbx_description
1 polymer ?
#
loop_
_entity_poly.entity_id
_entity_poly.type
_entity_poly.pdbx_seq_one_letter_code
_entity_poly.pdbx_strand_id
1 'polypeptide(L)'
;MTGWGEVGLAVLRAAASDAPGQAGVYFFLGERGDVLYVGKAGNLRQRLRQHARSGPPESRLHQRYDLVRRVVWEIAADEEAAVWREADLIFALRPPFNANTGLRAADPVGQDARVPYIVVAEAEGTLSLTLEPVVPRLGRAYGCFPHLGKGVASRLGTACSDGYPALLRLLWAATGRGDRMPASITKPAPPSFTVAAPPDVRDGLHRFLSGTRSRLADELLDAASHRPAYMWPALRRDKEAALLFFAAGPRLVRARRLRHQVRARVLDAETYRSLVVAEIRPLIGDDGEAAPA
;
A
#
# COMPACT_ATOMS: atom_id res chain seq x y z
N MET A 1 -30.53 4.14 -31.08
CA MET A 1 -29.44 4.32 -30.12
C MET A 1 -28.81 2.95 -29.89
N THR A 2 -27.61 2.77 -30.42
CA THR A 2 -26.86 1.50 -30.47
C THR A 2 -26.55 0.98 -29.06
N GLY A 3 -26.65 -0.35 -28.88
CA GLY A 3 -26.51 -1.11 -27.63
C GLY A 3 -25.13 -1.05 -26.99
N TRP A 4 -24.71 0.15 -26.59
CA TRP A 4 -23.47 0.37 -25.88
C TRP A 4 -23.45 -0.40 -24.56
N GLY A 5 -22.33 -1.07 -24.27
CA GLY A 5 -22.14 -1.76 -23.00
C GLY A 5 -23.04 -2.98 -22.82
N GLU A 6 -23.84 -3.42 -23.79
CA GLU A 6 -24.94 -4.36 -23.55
C GLU A 6 -24.47 -5.68 -22.90
N VAL A 7 -23.42 -6.27 -23.47
CA VAL A 7 -22.81 -7.51 -22.95
C VAL A 7 -22.23 -7.28 -21.56
N GLY A 8 -21.40 -6.24 -21.41
CA GLY A 8 -20.76 -5.94 -20.12
C GLY A 8 -21.75 -5.61 -19.01
N LEU A 9 -22.79 -4.84 -19.33
CA LEU A 9 -23.86 -4.49 -18.39
C LEU A 9 -24.68 -5.72 -18.01
N ALA A 10 -24.92 -6.66 -18.92
CA ALA A 10 -25.55 -7.93 -18.57
C ALA A 10 -24.71 -8.74 -17.58
N VAL A 11 -23.39 -8.84 -17.82
CA VAL A 11 -22.44 -9.48 -16.88
C VAL A 11 -22.45 -8.77 -15.52
N LEU A 12 -22.42 -7.44 -15.50
CA LEU A 12 -22.48 -6.65 -14.26
C LEU A 12 -23.80 -6.84 -13.51
N ARG A 13 -24.94 -6.97 -14.19
CA ARG A 13 -26.25 -7.25 -13.58
C ARG A 13 -26.30 -8.64 -12.94
N ALA A 14 -25.76 -9.65 -13.61
CA ALA A 14 -25.64 -11.00 -13.07
C ALA A 14 -24.78 -10.98 -11.80
N ALA A 15 -23.56 -10.44 -11.89
CA ALA A 15 -22.65 -10.31 -10.76
C ALA A 15 -23.25 -9.51 -9.59
N ALA A 16 -24.01 -8.46 -9.88
CA ALA A 16 -24.71 -7.65 -8.88
C ALA A 16 -25.86 -8.39 -8.17
N SER A 17 -26.40 -9.45 -8.75
CA SER A 17 -27.40 -10.31 -8.11
C SER A 17 -26.73 -11.30 -7.15
N ASP A 18 -25.58 -11.83 -7.55
CA ASP A 18 -24.87 -12.88 -6.81
C ASP A 18 -23.98 -12.33 -5.70
N ALA A 19 -23.45 -11.12 -5.86
CA ALA A 19 -22.48 -10.55 -4.93
C ALA A 19 -23.03 -10.39 -3.49
N PRO A 20 -22.20 -10.57 -2.46
CA PRO A 20 -22.60 -10.42 -1.07
C PRO A 20 -22.75 -8.94 -0.67
N GLY A 21 -23.48 -8.70 0.41
CA GLY A 21 -23.60 -7.37 1.04
C GLY A 21 -22.42 -7.00 1.95
N GLN A 22 -21.21 -7.49 1.66
CA GLN A 22 -20.01 -7.33 2.49
C GLN A 22 -18.97 -6.42 1.84
N ALA A 23 -18.03 -5.93 2.64
CA ALA A 23 -16.86 -5.19 2.14
C ALA A 23 -15.94 -6.12 1.34
N GLY A 24 -15.27 -5.58 0.33
CA GLY A 24 -14.35 -6.35 -0.49
C GLY A 24 -13.81 -5.61 -1.70
N VAL A 25 -13.03 -6.32 -2.49
CA VAL A 25 -12.47 -5.86 -3.76
C VAL A 25 -13.09 -6.68 -4.88
N TYR A 26 -13.49 -6.03 -5.97
CA TYR A 26 -14.00 -6.66 -7.19
C TYR A 26 -13.09 -6.40 -8.38
N PHE A 27 -13.15 -7.31 -9.34
CA PHE A 27 -12.32 -7.32 -10.54
C PHE A 27 -13.24 -7.41 -11.75
N PHE A 28 -13.00 -6.57 -12.76
CA PHE A 28 -13.58 -6.76 -14.08
C PHE A 28 -12.54 -7.43 -14.96
N LEU A 29 -12.92 -8.56 -15.54
CA LEU A 29 -12.04 -9.38 -16.36
C LEU A 29 -12.48 -9.35 -17.82
N GLY A 30 -11.51 -9.32 -18.71
CA GLY A 30 -11.70 -9.41 -20.16
C GLY A 30 -11.96 -10.83 -20.62
N GLU A 31 -12.04 -11.00 -21.94
CA GLU A 31 -12.28 -12.29 -22.59
C GLU A 31 -11.17 -13.31 -22.34
N ARG A 32 -9.93 -12.84 -22.16
CA ARG A 32 -8.77 -13.70 -21.96
C ARG A 32 -8.44 -13.93 -20.48
N GLY A 33 -9.30 -13.50 -19.57
CA GLY A 33 -9.06 -13.52 -18.12
C GLY A 33 -8.26 -12.33 -17.60
N ASP A 34 -7.83 -11.41 -18.49
CA ASP A 34 -7.03 -10.25 -18.15
C ASP A 34 -7.78 -9.28 -17.23
N VAL A 35 -7.10 -8.79 -16.19
CA VAL A 35 -7.67 -7.85 -15.23
C VAL A 35 -7.76 -6.45 -15.85
N LEU A 36 -8.96 -6.04 -16.22
CA LEU A 36 -9.25 -4.75 -16.83
C LEU A 36 -9.37 -3.61 -15.80
N TYR A 37 -9.98 -3.93 -14.65
CA TYR A 37 -10.25 -2.98 -13.58
C TYR A 37 -10.31 -3.68 -12.23
N VAL A 38 -9.80 -3.01 -11.20
CA VAL A 38 -9.93 -3.39 -9.79
C VAL A 38 -10.61 -2.26 -9.04
N GLY A 39 -11.61 -2.57 -8.22
CA GLY A 39 -12.25 -1.57 -7.38
C GLY A 39 -12.60 -2.10 -5.99
N LYS A 40 -12.71 -1.20 -5.03
CA LYS A 40 -13.18 -1.49 -3.67
C LYS A 40 -14.66 -1.21 -3.45
N ALA A 41 -15.26 -1.87 -2.47
CA ALA A 41 -16.60 -1.58 -1.98
C ALA A 41 -16.72 -1.84 -0.47
N GLY A 42 -17.46 -0.99 0.25
CA GLY A 42 -17.98 -1.34 1.59
C GLY A 42 -19.16 -2.31 1.53
N ASN A 43 -19.81 -2.39 0.37
CA ASN A 43 -20.86 -3.36 0.05
C ASN A 43 -20.75 -3.74 -1.44
N LEU A 44 -20.24 -4.94 -1.72
CA LEU A 44 -19.98 -5.44 -3.08
C LEU A 44 -21.25 -5.42 -3.95
N ARG A 45 -22.37 -5.94 -3.42
CA ARG A 45 -23.67 -5.93 -4.12
C ARG A 45 -24.11 -4.54 -4.55
N GLN A 46 -24.09 -3.58 -3.62
CA GLN A 46 -24.52 -2.21 -3.90
C GLN A 46 -23.61 -1.56 -4.94
N ARG A 47 -22.29 -1.76 -4.83
CA ARG A 47 -21.33 -1.19 -5.78
C ARG A 47 -21.48 -1.77 -7.18
N LEU A 48 -21.62 -3.09 -7.32
CA LEU A 48 -21.85 -3.72 -8.61
C LEU A 48 -23.20 -3.34 -9.22
N ARG A 49 -24.26 -3.17 -8.40
CA ARG A 49 -25.54 -2.61 -8.85
C ARG A 49 -25.39 -1.19 -9.41
N GLN A 50 -24.52 -0.36 -8.82
CA GLN A 50 -24.22 0.98 -9.34
C GLN A 50 -23.58 0.89 -10.73
N HIS A 51 -22.58 0.03 -10.91
CA HIS A 51 -21.98 -0.21 -12.23
C HIS A 51 -23.02 -0.69 -13.24
N ALA A 52 -23.85 -1.68 -12.86
CA ALA A 52 -24.89 -2.28 -13.71
C ALA A 52 -26.02 -1.32 -14.14
N ARG A 53 -26.24 -0.24 -13.37
CA ARG A 53 -27.23 0.81 -13.64
C ARG A 53 -26.64 2.02 -14.37
N SER A 54 -25.36 1.97 -14.73
CA SER A 54 -24.72 3.07 -15.45
C SER A 54 -25.44 3.32 -16.78
N GLY A 55 -25.79 4.57 -17.04
CA GLY A 55 -26.26 5.03 -18.34
C GLY A 55 -25.09 5.19 -19.33
N PRO A 56 -25.25 6.03 -20.36
CA PRO A 56 -24.17 6.34 -21.30
C PRO A 56 -22.84 6.69 -20.61
N PRO A 57 -21.69 6.49 -21.28
CA PRO A 57 -20.38 6.61 -20.65
C PRO A 57 -20.07 8.01 -20.11
N GLU A 58 -19.88 8.11 -18.80
CA GLU A 58 -19.42 9.32 -18.10
C GLU A 58 -17.95 9.24 -17.68
N SER A 59 -17.31 8.07 -17.82
CA SER A 59 -15.91 7.83 -17.44
C SER A 59 -15.18 6.94 -18.46
N ARG A 60 -13.83 6.98 -18.43
CA ARG A 60 -12.98 6.10 -19.26
C ARG A 60 -13.28 4.61 -19.02
N LEU A 61 -13.59 4.25 -17.78
CA LEU A 61 -13.99 2.89 -17.42
C LEU A 61 -15.33 2.51 -18.08
N HIS A 62 -16.33 3.39 -17.98
CA HIS A 62 -17.65 3.12 -18.57
C HIS A 62 -17.50 2.84 -20.07
N GLN A 63 -16.73 3.67 -20.79
CA GLN A 63 -16.46 3.51 -22.24
C GLN A 63 -15.87 2.16 -22.64
N ARG A 64 -15.50 1.32 -21.68
CA ARG A 64 -14.87 0.01 -21.87
C ARG A 64 -15.68 -1.14 -21.25
N TYR A 65 -16.90 -0.90 -20.79
CA TYR A 65 -17.78 -1.96 -20.26
C TYR A 65 -18.02 -3.07 -21.27
N ASP A 66 -18.06 -2.78 -22.57
CA ASP A 66 -18.16 -3.79 -23.63
C ASP A 66 -17.03 -4.83 -23.64
N LEU A 67 -15.92 -4.58 -22.94
CA LEU A 67 -14.81 -5.54 -22.80
C LEU A 67 -14.99 -6.50 -21.62
N VAL A 68 -15.89 -6.20 -20.68
CA VAL A 68 -16.09 -7.01 -19.48
C VAL A 68 -16.79 -8.31 -19.84
N ARG A 69 -16.19 -9.43 -19.45
CA ARG A 69 -16.72 -10.79 -19.67
C ARG A 69 -16.98 -11.54 -18.38
N ARG A 70 -16.23 -11.22 -17.32
CA ARG A 70 -16.44 -11.81 -16.00
C ARG A 70 -16.20 -10.79 -14.89
N VAL A 71 -16.93 -10.96 -13.79
CA VAL A 71 -16.71 -10.20 -12.55
C VAL A 71 -16.48 -11.19 -11.43
N VAL A 72 -15.41 -10.98 -10.67
CA VAL A 72 -15.06 -11.78 -9.50
C VAL A 72 -14.75 -10.86 -8.33
N TRP A 73 -14.73 -11.39 -7.10
CA TRP A 73 -14.48 -10.58 -5.89
C TRP A 73 -13.77 -11.35 -4.79
N GLU A 74 -13.01 -10.62 -3.97
CA GLU A 74 -12.41 -11.06 -2.71
C GLU A 74 -13.12 -10.32 -1.56
N ILE A 75 -13.66 -11.06 -0.58
CA ILE A 75 -14.28 -10.46 0.62
C ILE A 75 -13.16 -9.95 1.54
N ALA A 76 -13.32 -8.72 2.03
CA ALA A 76 -12.43 -8.12 3.02
C ALA A 76 -13.07 -8.18 4.41
N ALA A 77 -12.23 -8.10 5.45
CA ALA A 77 -12.70 -8.06 6.84
C ALA A 77 -13.57 -6.82 7.12
N ASP A 78 -13.19 -5.68 6.53
CA ASP A 78 -13.87 -4.40 6.66
C ASP A 78 -13.56 -3.49 5.45
N GLU A 79 -14.11 -2.28 5.45
CA GLU A 79 -13.88 -1.31 4.38
C GLU A 79 -12.42 -0.86 4.28
N GLU A 80 -11.72 -0.70 5.41
CA GLU A 80 -10.32 -0.25 5.41
C GLU A 80 -9.42 -1.31 4.76
N ALA A 81 -9.61 -2.58 5.14
CA ALA A 81 -8.94 -3.72 4.53
C ALA A 81 -9.21 -3.79 3.02
N ALA A 82 -10.45 -3.53 2.57
CA ALA A 82 -10.77 -3.46 1.14
C ALA A 82 -10.03 -2.31 0.42
N VAL A 83 -9.93 -1.13 1.05
CA VAL A 83 -9.19 0.01 0.49
C VAL A 83 -7.71 -0.31 0.35
N TRP A 84 -7.11 -0.93 1.37
CA TRP A 84 -5.69 -1.28 1.35
C TRP A 84 -5.43 -2.37 0.31
N ARG A 85 -6.29 -3.39 0.27
CA ARG A 85 -6.19 -4.49 -0.69
C ARG A 85 -6.33 -4.00 -2.14
N GLU A 86 -7.26 -3.09 -2.42
CA GLU A 86 -7.39 -2.45 -3.75
C GLU A 86 -6.10 -1.73 -4.16
N ALA A 87 -5.55 -0.87 -3.29
CA ALA A 87 -4.34 -0.12 -3.62
C ALA A 87 -3.14 -1.03 -3.92
N ASP A 88 -3.01 -2.12 -3.16
CA ASP A 88 -1.97 -3.13 -3.31
C ASP A 88 -2.14 -3.93 -4.62
N LEU A 89 -3.38 -4.32 -4.96
CA LEU A 89 -3.71 -5.00 -6.20
C LEU A 89 -3.49 -4.12 -7.43
N ILE A 90 -3.89 -2.84 -7.39
CA ILE A 90 -3.65 -1.93 -8.51
C ILE A 90 -2.14 -1.71 -8.72
N PHE A 91 -1.35 -1.61 -7.64
CA PHE A 91 0.10 -1.52 -7.76
C PHE A 91 0.70 -2.75 -8.45
N ALA A 92 0.22 -3.95 -8.11
CA ALA A 92 0.73 -5.20 -8.64
C ALA A 92 0.26 -5.49 -10.08
N LEU A 93 -1.02 -5.30 -10.36
CA LEU A 93 -1.67 -5.71 -11.61
C LEU A 93 -1.64 -4.64 -12.69
N ARG A 94 -1.56 -3.37 -12.30
CA ARG A 94 -1.65 -2.20 -13.20
C ARG A 94 -2.80 -2.31 -14.22
N PRO A 95 -4.06 -2.51 -13.78
CA PRO A 95 -5.16 -2.70 -14.71
C PRO A 95 -5.34 -1.48 -15.61
N PRO A 96 -5.59 -1.66 -16.92
CA PRO A 96 -5.58 -0.59 -17.91
C PRO A 96 -6.66 0.48 -17.69
N PHE A 97 -7.76 0.14 -17.00
CA PHE A 97 -8.87 1.08 -16.78
C PHE A 97 -8.96 1.63 -15.36
N ASN A 98 -8.03 1.26 -14.48
CA ASN A 98 -7.83 2.03 -13.26
C ASN A 98 -7.23 3.38 -13.64
N ALA A 99 -7.82 4.47 -13.12
CA ALA A 99 -7.16 5.76 -13.20
C ALA A 99 -5.74 5.62 -12.62
N ASN A 100 -4.77 6.36 -13.17
CA ASN A 100 -3.43 6.48 -12.60
C ASN A 100 -3.53 7.20 -11.25
N THR A 101 -4.04 6.50 -10.24
CA THR A 101 -4.33 7.02 -8.91
C THR A 101 -3.03 7.06 -8.12
N GLY A 102 -2.06 7.85 -8.58
CA GLY A 102 -0.86 8.18 -7.81
C GLY A 102 -0.14 6.98 -7.16
N LEU A 103 -0.24 5.75 -7.67
CA LEU A 103 0.48 4.57 -7.14
C LEU A 103 1.95 4.59 -7.57
N ARG A 104 2.47 5.81 -7.58
CA ARG A 104 3.56 6.39 -8.34
C ARG A 104 3.31 6.27 -9.84
N ALA A 105 3.00 7.40 -10.47
CA ALA A 105 2.97 7.50 -11.92
C ALA A 105 4.30 6.97 -12.49
N ALA A 106 4.26 6.33 -13.66
CA ALA A 106 5.48 6.11 -14.42
C ALA A 106 6.25 7.45 -14.49
N ASP A 107 7.57 7.41 -14.36
CA ASP A 107 8.41 8.57 -14.65
C ASP A 107 7.96 9.16 -16.01
N PRO A 108 8.01 10.48 -16.27
CA PRO A 108 7.76 11.04 -17.61
C PRO A 108 8.47 10.29 -18.77
N VAL A 109 9.50 9.48 -18.48
CA VAL A 109 10.22 8.59 -19.42
C VAL A 109 9.61 7.16 -19.52
N GLY A 110 8.44 6.90 -18.91
CA GLY A 110 7.80 5.58 -18.89
C GLY A 110 8.48 4.56 -17.96
N GLN A 111 9.44 4.98 -17.12
CA GLN A 111 10.11 4.08 -16.18
C GLN A 111 9.20 3.75 -14.99
N ASP A 112 9.31 2.51 -14.52
CA ASP A 112 8.71 2.06 -13.27
C ASP A 112 9.07 3.00 -12.13
N ALA A 113 8.06 3.47 -11.42
CA ALA A 113 8.29 4.30 -10.26
C ALA A 113 9.16 3.60 -9.21
N ARG A 114 10.29 4.24 -8.86
CA ARG A 114 11.34 3.68 -7.99
C ARG A 114 10.90 3.41 -6.56
N VAL A 115 10.41 2.21 -6.27
CA VAL A 115 9.90 1.86 -4.94
C VAL A 115 11.02 1.95 -3.90
N PRO A 116 10.82 2.64 -2.76
CA PRO A 116 11.90 2.95 -1.86
C PRO A 116 12.10 1.79 -0.87
N TYR A 117 13.34 1.67 -0.43
CA TYR A 117 13.75 0.87 0.70
C TYR A 117 14.15 1.82 1.81
N ILE A 118 13.77 1.50 3.04
CA ILE A 118 14.33 2.18 4.21
C ILE A 118 15.64 1.47 4.52
N VAL A 119 16.75 2.19 4.40
CA VAL A 119 18.08 1.70 4.72
C VAL A 119 18.49 2.29 6.05
N VAL A 120 18.93 1.43 6.97
CA VAL A 120 19.40 1.81 8.29
C VAL A 120 20.89 1.49 8.38
N ALA A 121 21.69 2.53 8.55
CA ALA A 121 23.11 2.46 8.85
C ALA A 121 23.35 2.83 10.32
N GLU A 122 24.28 2.12 10.96
CA GLU A 122 24.63 2.31 12.37
C GLU A 122 26.08 2.79 12.47
N ALA A 123 26.32 3.89 13.19
CA ALA A 123 27.67 4.39 13.45
C ALA A 123 27.71 5.09 14.81
N GLU A 124 28.65 4.69 15.67
CA GLU A 124 28.98 5.41 16.93
C GLU A 124 27.75 5.85 17.77
N GLY A 125 26.78 4.95 17.97
CA GLY A 125 25.58 5.25 18.77
C GLY A 125 24.53 6.10 18.06
N THR A 126 24.67 6.30 16.75
CA THR A 126 23.69 6.97 15.90
C THR A 126 23.10 6.02 14.87
N LEU A 127 21.88 6.33 14.43
CA LEU A 127 21.21 5.69 13.30
C LEU A 127 21.02 6.69 12.18
N SER A 128 21.40 6.30 10.97
CA SER A 128 21.07 7.02 9.75
C SER A 128 20.05 6.22 8.96
N LEU A 129 18.87 6.81 8.72
CA LEU A 129 17.80 6.26 7.90
C LEU A 129 17.81 6.97 6.56
N THR A 130 17.89 6.23 5.46
CA THR A 130 17.77 6.78 4.10
C THR A 130 16.69 6.05 3.30
N LEU A 131 16.09 6.76 2.35
CA LEU A 131 15.17 6.19 1.37
C LEU A 131 15.92 5.93 0.07
N GLU A 132 16.26 4.68 -0.19
CA GLU A 132 17.03 4.27 -1.37
C GLU A 132 16.12 3.66 -2.44
N PRO A 133 16.34 3.91 -3.74
CA PRO A 133 15.55 3.31 -4.82
C PRO A 133 15.93 1.85 -5.12
N VAL A 134 17.03 1.36 -4.55
CA VAL A 134 17.58 0.02 -4.77
C VAL A 134 18.02 -0.54 -3.43
N VAL A 135 17.91 -1.86 -3.25
CA VAL A 135 18.43 -2.53 -2.06
C VAL A 135 19.96 -2.36 -2.04
N PRO A 136 20.54 -1.71 -1.02
CA PRO A 136 21.99 -1.51 -0.95
C PRO A 136 22.71 -2.83 -0.68
N ARG A 137 23.98 -2.90 -1.07
CA ARG A 137 24.87 -4.05 -0.77
C ARG A 137 25.30 -4.10 0.69
N LEU A 138 25.29 -2.96 1.38
CA LEU A 138 25.74 -2.77 2.75
C LEU A 138 24.64 -2.10 3.58
N GLY A 139 24.63 -2.38 4.89
CA GLY A 139 23.59 -1.88 5.79
C GLY A 139 22.34 -2.75 5.84
N ARG A 140 21.37 -2.38 6.68
CA ARG A 140 20.12 -3.12 6.84
C ARG A 140 19.00 -2.43 6.07
N ALA A 141 18.49 -3.09 5.04
CA ALA A 141 17.38 -2.59 4.25
C ALA A 141 16.04 -3.20 4.69
N TYR A 142 14.96 -2.44 4.50
CA TYR A 142 13.59 -2.82 4.80
C TYR A 142 12.67 -2.38 3.66
N GLY A 143 11.68 -3.21 3.35
CA GLY A 143 10.75 -3.04 2.24
C GLY A 143 10.66 -4.31 1.40
N CYS A 144 10.27 -4.22 0.14
CA CYS A 144 9.82 -3.07 -0.65
C CYS A 144 8.55 -2.38 -0.08
N PHE A 145 8.51 -1.04 -0.06
CA PHE A 145 7.36 -0.24 0.41
C PHE A 145 6.70 0.54 -0.75
N PRO A 146 5.87 -0.08 -1.60
CA PRO A 146 5.33 0.53 -2.82
C PRO A 146 4.50 1.78 -2.57
N HIS A 147 3.87 1.86 -1.42
CA HIS A 147 2.98 2.95 -1.05
C HIS A 147 3.68 4.07 -0.27
N LEU A 148 4.97 3.95 0.02
CA LEU A 148 5.77 5.02 0.65
C LEU A 148 6.34 5.94 -0.43
N GLY A 149 6.04 7.23 -0.39
CA GLY A 149 6.68 8.21 -1.28
C GLY A 149 5.86 9.46 -1.54
N LYS A 150 6.40 10.36 -2.37
CA LYS A 150 5.65 11.55 -2.80
C LYS A 150 4.60 11.19 -3.84
N GLY A 151 3.48 11.89 -3.83
CA GLY A 151 2.43 11.75 -4.84
C GLY A 151 1.54 10.51 -4.70
N VAL A 152 1.62 9.80 -3.56
CA VAL A 152 0.75 8.64 -3.29
C VAL A 152 -0.56 9.10 -2.67
N ALA A 153 -1.65 8.93 -3.42
CA ALA A 153 -2.97 9.45 -3.06
C ALA A 153 -3.95 8.38 -2.53
N SER A 154 -3.61 7.09 -2.60
CA SER A 154 -4.43 6.05 -1.99
C SER A 154 -4.35 6.14 -0.46
N ARG A 155 -5.39 5.71 0.27
CA ARG A 155 -5.35 5.72 1.75
C ARG A 155 -4.18 4.92 2.31
N LEU A 156 -3.85 3.78 1.68
CA LEU A 156 -2.66 2.99 2.02
C LEU A 156 -1.36 3.78 1.79
N GLY A 157 -1.33 4.55 0.70
CA GLY A 157 -0.28 5.52 0.38
C GLY A 157 -0.10 6.60 1.42
N THR A 158 -1.19 7.25 1.82
CA THR A 158 -1.23 8.26 2.87
C THR A 158 -0.72 7.67 4.19
N ALA A 159 -1.22 6.48 4.59
CA ALA A 159 -0.76 5.79 5.80
C ALA A 159 0.77 5.57 5.81
N CYS A 160 1.35 5.19 4.68
CA CYS A 160 2.80 5.00 4.57
C CYS A 160 3.57 6.33 4.50
N SER A 161 3.07 7.30 3.75
CA SER A 161 3.77 8.54 3.41
C SER A 161 3.71 9.58 4.51
N ASP A 162 2.68 9.53 5.37
CA ASP A 162 2.56 10.34 6.58
C ASP A 162 3.15 9.62 7.79
N GLY A 163 2.97 8.30 7.88
CA GLY A 163 3.40 7.50 9.01
C GLY A 163 4.92 7.27 9.09
N TYR A 164 5.63 7.19 7.95
CA TYR A 164 7.10 7.14 7.99
C TYR A 164 7.72 8.44 8.56
N PRO A 165 7.40 9.65 8.06
CA PRO A 165 7.85 10.90 8.69
C PRO A 165 7.45 11.00 10.16
N ALA A 166 6.25 10.53 10.53
CA ALA A 166 5.81 10.50 11.92
C ALA A 166 6.71 9.64 12.81
N LEU A 167 7.13 8.45 12.33
CA LEU A 167 8.14 7.63 13.01
C LEU A 167 9.45 8.39 13.22
N LEU A 168 9.92 9.14 12.21
CA LEU A 168 11.15 9.94 12.34
C LEU A 168 11.00 11.07 13.36
N ARG A 169 9.82 11.71 13.40
CA ARG A 169 9.50 12.74 14.41
C ARG A 169 9.47 12.17 15.82
N LEU A 170 8.94 10.97 16.01
CA LEU A 170 8.99 10.26 17.30
C LEU A 170 10.42 9.89 17.70
N LEU A 171 11.23 9.39 16.76
CA LEU A 171 12.65 9.12 17.01
C LEU A 171 13.38 10.39 17.45
N TRP A 172 13.19 11.51 16.74
CA TRP A 172 13.72 12.81 17.15
C TRP A 172 13.18 13.24 18.53
N ALA A 173 11.88 13.10 18.77
CA ALA A 173 11.27 13.52 20.02
C ALA A 173 11.86 12.77 21.22
N ALA A 174 12.09 11.46 21.08
CA ALA A 174 12.62 10.58 22.12
C ALA A 174 14.13 10.72 22.38
N THR A 175 14.93 10.99 21.33
CA THR A 175 16.40 10.86 21.42
C THR A 175 17.17 12.08 20.89
N GLY A 176 16.50 12.98 20.18
CA GLY A 176 17.09 14.16 19.58
C GLY A 176 17.40 15.24 20.62
N ARG A 177 18.49 15.99 20.39
CA ARG A 177 18.87 17.12 21.23
C ARG A 177 18.12 18.40 20.86
N GLY A 178 17.87 19.26 21.85
CA GLY A 178 17.24 20.58 21.68
C GLY A 178 15.74 20.52 21.38
N ASP A 179 15.05 21.66 21.49
CA ASP A 179 13.58 21.72 21.41
C ASP A 179 13.01 22.01 20.02
N ARG A 180 13.88 22.33 19.06
CA ARG A 180 13.46 22.63 17.68
C ARG A 180 13.57 21.39 16.80
N MET A 181 12.43 20.95 16.27
CA MET A 181 12.37 19.85 15.33
C MET A 181 13.09 20.18 14.01
N PRO A 182 13.89 19.25 13.45
CA PRO A 182 14.52 19.44 12.15
C PRO A 182 13.49 19.65 11.03
N ALA A 183 13.69 20.69 10.22
CA ALA A 183 12.80 20.98 9.08
C ALA A 183 12.86 19.90 7.97
N SER A 184 13.84 19.00 8.00
CA SER A 184 13.92 17.87 7.06
C SER A 184 12.79 16.87 7.28
N ILE A 185 12.41 16.60 8.53
CA ILE A 185 11.42 15.56 8.90
C ILE A 185 9.97 16.08 9.00
N THR A 186 9.75 17.35 8.65
CA THR A 186 8.41 17.92 8.48
C THR A 186 7.86 17.71 7.07
N LYS A 187 8.72 17.30 6.12
CA LYS A 187 8.35 17.06 4.72
C LYS A 187 7.83 15.64 4.53
N PRO A 188 6.93 15.39 3.56
CA PRO A 188 6.55 14.03 3.17
C PRO A 188 7.76 13.23 2.66
N ALA A 189 7.89 11.98 3.11
CA ALA A 189 8.94 11.04 2.73
C ALA A 189 10.36 11.65 2.68
N PRO A 190 10.92 12.09 3.82
CA PRO A 190 12.24 12.69 3.87
C PRO A 190 13.31 11.69 3.42
N PRO A 191 14.26 12.09 2.56
CA PRO A 191 15.21 11.17 1.92
C PRO A 191 16.26 10.64 2.89
N SER A 192 16.58 11.40 3.94
CA SER A 192 17.54 11.00 4.97
C SER A 192 17.21 11.64 6.32
N PHE A 193 17.53 10.92 7.39
CA PHE A 193 17.45 11.42 8.76
C PHE A 193 18.45 10.68 9.64
N THR A 194 19.18 11.42 10.47
CA THR A 194 20.14 10.86 11.41
C THR A 194 19.80 11.30 12.83
N VAL A 195 19.87 10.36 13.77
CA VAL A 195 19.50 10.59 15.17
C VAL A 195 20.36 9.74 16.10
N ALA A 196 20.55 10.20 17.34
CA ALA A 196 21.12 9.38 18.40
C ALA A 196 20.20 8.19 18.68
N ALA A 197 20.76 7.01 18.92
CA ALA A 197 19.98 5.80 19.10
C ALA A 197 20.61 4.89 20.15
N PRO A 198 20.10 4.97 21.39
CA PRO A 198 20.40 4.00 22.42
C PRO A 198 20.09 2.55 21.96
N PRO A 199 20.73 1.52 22.56
CA PRO A 199 20.61 0.15 22.10
C PRO A 199 19.18 -0.40 22.02
N ASP A 200 18.31 -0.01 22.95
CA ASP A 200 16.89 -0.37 23.01
C ASP A 200 16.08 0.23 21.86
N VAL A 201 16.26 1.54 21.58
CA VAL A 201 15.63 2.23 20.44
C VAL A 201 16.06 1.58 19.12
N ARG A 202 17.34 1.20 19.01
CA ARG A 202 17.89 0.53 17.83
C ARG A 202 17.26 -0.83 17.57
N ASP A 203 17.25 -1.71 18.57
CA ASP A 203 16.61 -3.03 18.45
C ASP A 203 15.11 -2.89 18.15
N GLY A 204 14.43 -1.98 18.84
CA GLY A 204 13.03 -1.63 18.60
C GLY A 204 12.78 -1.20 17.16
N LEU A 205 13.64 -0.33 16.58
CA LEU A 205 13.54 0.11 15.18
C LEU A 205 13.65 -1.05 14.20
N HIS A 206 14.63 -1.93 14.36
CA HIS A 206 14.79 -3.08 13.47
C HIS A 206 13.60 -4.04 13.55
N ARG A 207 13.03 -4.24 14.74
CA ARG A 207 11.82 -5.06 14.94
C ARG A 207 10.57 -4.41 14.36
N PHE A 208 10.47 -3.09 14.45
CA PHE A 208 9.39 -2.32 13.86
C PHE A 208 9.43 -2.38 12.32
N LEU A 209 10.57 -2.04 11.70
CA LEU A 209 10.72 -2.01 10.25
C LEU A 209 10.70 -3.41 9.61
N SER A 210 11.00 -4.46 10.37
CA SER A 210 10.81 -5.86 9.93
C SER A 210 9.37 -6.35 10.04
N GLY A 211 8.46 -5.57 10.63
CA GLY A 211 7.06 -5.94 10.84
C GLY A 211 6.85 -6.92 12.00
N THR A 212 7.83 -7.09 12.88
CA THR A 212 7.77 -8.09 13.97
C THR A 212 7.20 -7.54 15.27
N ARG A 213 7.36 -6.23 15.55
CA ARG A 213 6.88 -5.60 16.79
C ARG A 213 6.45 -4.15 16.54
N SER A 214 5.23 -3.79 16.92
CA SER A 214 4.69 -2.43 16.77
C SER A 214 5.04 -1.47 17.92
N ARG A 215 5.38 -2.00 19.11
CA ARG A 215 5.48 -1.26 20.37
C ARG A 215 6.47 -0.08 20.38
N LEU A 216 7.40 -0.04 19.43
CA LEU A 216 8.35 1.07 19.33
C LEU A 216 7.66 2.44 19.28
N ALA A 217 6.50 2.55 18.61
CA ALA A 217 5.80 3.84 18.55
C ALA A 217 5.35 4.33 19.93
N ASP A 218 4.82 3.44 20.77
CA ASP A 218 4.45 3.73 22.16
C ASP A 218 5.69 4.02 23.00
N GLU A 219 6.74 3.19 22.88
CA GLU A 219 8.01 3.34 23.61
C GLU A 219 8.69 4.68 23.30
N LEU A 220 8.68 5.13 22.03
CA LEU A 220 9.21 6.43 21.63
C LEU A 220 8.36 7.59 22.15
N LEU A 221 7.03 7.45 22.19
CA LEU A 221 6.17 8.48 22.77
C LEU A 221 6.43 8.64 24.27
N ASP A 222 6.58 7.53 25.00
CA ASP A 222 6.87 7.53 26.43
C ASP A 222 8.27 8.14 26.71
N ALA A 223 9.27 7.78 25.90
CA ALA A 223 10.61 8.36 25.97
C ALA A 223 10.61 9.87 25.65
N ALA A 224 9.70 10.34 24.79
CA ALA A 224 9.53 11.76 24.50
C ALA A 224 8.83 12.56 25.61
N SER A 225 8.60 11.97 26.80
CA SER A 225 7.88 12.62 27.90
C SER A 225 8.55 13.87 28.45
N HIS A 226 9.86 14.02 28.24
CA HIS A 226 10.61 15.22 28.59
C HIS A 226 10.30 16.44 27.68
N ARG A 227 9.47 16.26 26.63
CA ARG A 227 9.12 17.35 25.69
C ARG A 227 8.05 18.28 26.28
N PRO A 228 8.05 19.57 25.87
CA PRO A 228 7.05 20.53 26.32
C PRO A 228 5.60 20.09 26.09
N ALA A 229 4.71 20.42 27.04
CA ALA A 229 3.29 20.04 27.06
C ALA A 229 2.55 20.33 25.74
N TYR A 230 2.88 21.43 25.05
CA TYR A 230 2.23 21.82 23.80
C TYR A 230 2.51 20.88 22.62
N MET A 231 3.58 20.06 22.68
CA MET A 231 3.93 19.13 21.59
C MET A 231 3.14 17.82 21.63
N TRP A 232 2.58 17.47 22.79
CA TRP A 232 1.96 16.16 23.02
C TRP A 232 0.80 15.81 22.09
N PRO A 233 -0.12 16.73 21.74
CA PRO A 233 -1.17 16.42 20.77
C PRO A 233 -0.61 16.02 19.40
N ALA A 234 0.49 16.64 18.97
CA ALA A 234 1.16 16.29 17.71
C ALA A 234 1.88 14.93 17.82
N LEU A 235 2.60 14.69 18.92
CA LEU A 235 3.31 13.42 19.14
C LEU A 235 2.34 12.22 19.24
N ARG A 236 1.15 12.41 19.83
CA ARG A 236 0.11 11.37 19.86
C ARG A 236 -0.41 11.04 18.47
N ARG A 237 -0.66 12.05 17.62
CA ARG A 237 -1.02 11.82 16.22
C ARG A 237 0.12 11.14 15.45
N ASP A 238 1.36 11.52 15.71
CA ASP A 238 2.52 10.88 15.10
C ASP A 238 2.64 9.40 15.52
N LYS A 239 2.31 9.07 16.79
CA LYS A 239 2.21 7.67 17.25
C LYS A 239 1.20 6.87 16.44
N GLU A 240 -0.02 7.40 16.29
CA GLU A 240 -1.09 6.76 15.52
C GLU A 240 -0.68 6.57 14.05
N ALA A 241 -0.11 7.60 13.44
CA ALA A 241 0.39 7.53 12.06
C ALA A 241 1.53 6.52 11.91
N ALA A 242 2.47 6.44 12.86
CA ALA A 242 3.54 5.46 12.85
C ALA A 242 2.99 4.03 12.98
N LEU A 243 2.00 3.78 13.84
CA LEU A 243 1.34 2.48 13.95
C LEU A 243 0.59 2.09 12.67
N LEU A 244 -0.05 3.05 12.00
CA LEU A 244 -0.64 2.84 10.67
C LEU A 244 0.43 2.49 9.65
N PHE A 245 1.58 3.18 9.63
CA PHE A 245 2.70 2.81 8.77
C PHE A 245 3.20 1.39 9.06
N PHE A 246 3.37 1.00 10.32
CA PHE A 246 3.74 -0.36 10.71
C PHE A 246 2.80 -1.41 10.10
N ALA A 247 1.48 -1.16 10.20
CA ALA A 247 0.47 -2.06 9.67
C ALA A 247 0.47 -2.10 8.13
N ALA A 248 0.51 -0.93 7.48
CA ALA A 248 0.41 -0.72 6.05
C ALA A 248 1.67 -1.13 5.26
N GLY A 249 2.84 -1.05 5.88
CA GLY A 249 4.13 -1.37 5.26
C GLY A 249 4.79 -2.61 5.90
N PRO A 250 5.61 -2.44 6.96
CA PRO A 250 6.41 -3.52 7.55
C PRO A 250 5.65 -4.82 7.84
N ARG A 251 4.50 -4.75 8.51
CA ARG A 251 3.69 -5.93 8.87
C ARG A 251 3.06 -6.58 7.65
N LEU A 252 2.52 -5.79 6.72
CA LEU A 252 1.92 -6.29 5.48
C LEU A 252 2.95 -7.04 4.63
N VAL A 253 4.12 -6.44 4.38
CA VAL A 253 5.22 -7.06 3.63
C VAL A 253 5.66 -8.35 4.32
N ARG A 254 5.83 -8.32 5.64
CA ARG A 254 6.21 -9.51 6.41
C ARG A 254 5.17 -10.62 6.30
N ALA A 255 3.89 -10.32 6.48
CA ALA A 255 2.81 -11.30 6.41
C ALA A 255 2.78 -11.98 5.03
N ARG A 256 2.95 -11.21 3.95
CA ARG A 256 3.05 -11.74 2.58
C ARG A 256 4.24 -12.68 2.41
N ARG A 257 5.42 -12.27 2.86
CA ARG A 257 6.62 -13.11 2.81
C ARG A 257 6.43 -14.45 3.51
N LEU A 258 5.83 -14.43 4.70
CA LEU A 258 5.58 -15.65 5.47
C LEU A 258 4.56 -16.56 4.79
N ARG A 259 3.45 -15.98 4.30
CA ARG A 259 2.40 -16.69 3.56
C ARG A 259 2.98 -17.47 2.37
N HIS A 260 3.89 -16.85 1.64
CA HIS A 260 4.53 -17.43 0.46
C HIS A 260 5.90 -18.07 0.74
N GLN A 261 6.25 -18.27 2.02
CA GLN A 261 7.49 -18.92 2.45
C GLN A 261 8.78 -18.31 1.87
N VAL A 262 8.78 -17.01 1.58
CA VAL A 262 9.92 -16.29 1.00
C VAL A 262 11.01 -16.04 2.04
N ARG A 263 12.15 -16.72 1.87
CA ARG A 263 13.31 -16.63 2.77
C ARG A 263 13.97 -15.25 2.76
N ALA A 264 14.06 -14.60 1.60
CA ALA A 264 14.69 -13.29 1.44
C ALA A 264 14.05 -12.27 2.39
N ARG A 265 14.84 -11.55 3.19
CA ARG A 265 14.33 -10.64 4.23
C ARG A 265 13.66 -9.38 3.68
N VAL A 266 14.12 -8.94 2.52
CA VAL A 266 13.65 -7.77 1.78
C VAL A 266 13.12 -8.28 0.45
N LEU A 267 11.95 -7.81 0.05
CA LEU A 267 11.41 -8.09 -1.29
C LEU A 267 11.83 -6.99 -2.23
N ASP A 268 12.21 -7.31 -3.46
CA ASP A 268 12.20 -6.32 -4.53
C ASP A 268 10.77 -6.05 -5.03
N ALA A 269 10.63 -5.00 -5.84
CA ALA A 269 9.32 -4.61 -6.37
C ALA A 269 8.69 -5.71 -7.21
N GLU A 270 9.46 -6.42 -8.03
CA GLU A 270 8.92 -7.42 -8.94
C GLU A 270 8.43 -8.65 -8.18
N THR A 271 9.23 -9.17 -7.25
CA THR A 271 8.84 -10.24 -6.34
C THR A 271 7.58 -9.85 -5.57
N TYR A 272 7.50 -8.61 -5.06
CA TYR A 272 6.29 -8.13 -4.38
C TYR A 272 5.05 -8.23 -5.28
N ARG A 273 5.14 -7.81 -6.55
CA ARG A 273 4.03 -7.92 -7.51
C ARG A 273 3.67 -9.37 -7.78
N SER A 274 4.65 -10.22 -8.08
CA SER A 274 4.41 -11.64 -8.37
C SER A 274 3.70 -12.35 -7.21
N LEU A 275 4.05 -12.03 -5.96
CA LEU A 275 3.37 -12.58 -4.79
C LEU A 275 1.93 -12.09 -4.66
N VAL A 276 1.64 -10.82 -4.96
CA VAL A 276 0.26 -10.30 -4.97
C VAL A 276 -0.57 -10.97 -6.07
N VAL A 277 0.00 -11.14 -7.27
CA VAL A 277 -0.65 -11.85 -8.38
C VAL A 277 -0.95 -13.30 -7.99
N ALA A 278 0.00 -13.99 -7.35
CA ALA A 278 -0.18 -15.35 -6.87
C ALA A 278 -1.31 -15.47 -5.84
N GLU A 279 -1.56 -14.45 -5.01
CA GLU A 279 -2.67 -14.44 -4.04
C GLU A 279 -4.04 -14.45 -4.71
N ILE A 280 -4.18 -13.89 -5.91
CA ILE A 280 -5.48 -13.78 -6.60
C ILE A 280 -5.63 -14.71 -7.80
N ARG A 281 -4.56 -15.40 -8.22
CA ARG A 281 -4.61 -16.35 -9.36
C ARG A 281 -5.77 -17.37 -9.27
N PRO A 282 -6.06 -17.99 -8.10
CA PRO A 282 -7.21 -18.90 -7.98
C PRO A 282 -8.56 -18.21 -8.24
N LEU A 283 -8.65 -16.90 -8.04
CA LEU A 283 -9.86 -16.10 -8.24
C LEU A 283 -10.02 -15.63 -9.70
N ILE A 284 -8.92 -15.23 -10.35
CA ILE A 284 -8.92 -14.71 -11.72
C ILE A 284 -8.71 -15.78 -12.80
N GLY A 285 -8.31 -17.01 -12.43
CA GLY A 285 -7.94 -18.06 -13.38
C GLY A 285 -6.56 -17.83 -13.99
N ASP A 286 -6.04 -18.81 -14.72
CA ASP A 286 -4.76 -18.63 -15.43
C ASP A 286 -4.94 -17.76 -16.67
N ASP A 287 -4.05 -16.79 -16.83
CA ASP A 287 -3.90 -16.03 -18.07
C ASP A 287 -3.50 -17.01 -19.19
N GLY A 288 -4.47 -17.53 -19.94
CA GLY A 288 -4.21 -18.15 -21.25
C GLY A 288 -4.17 -19.66 -21.36
N GLU A 289 -4.87 -20.44 -20.53
CA GLU A 289 -5.37 -21.73 -21.02
C GLU A 289 -6.69 -21.49 -21.75
N ALA A 290 -6.60 -21.33 -23.08
CA ALA A 290 -7.77 -21.50 -23.93
C ALA A 290 -8.38 -22.86 -23.58
N ALA A 291 -9.68 -22.86 -23.24
CA ALA A 291 -10.42 -24.10 -23.05
C ALA A 291 -10.15 -25.03 -24.24
N PRO A 292 -9.79 -26.31 -24.03
CA PRO A 292 -9.70 -27.24 -25.13
C PRO A 292 -11.06 -27.31 -25.82
N ALA A 293 -11.02 -27.15 -27.14
CA ALA A 293 -12.17 -27.13 -28.04
C ALA A 293 -13.03 -28.39 -27.97
#